data_AF-A0A5K1K4W7-F1
#
_entry.id   AF-A0A5K1K4W7-F1
#
_cell.length_a   1.000
_cell.length_b   1.000
_cell.length_c   1.000
_cell.angle_alpha   90.00
_cell.angle_beta   90.00
_cell.angle_gamma   90.00
#
_symmetry.space_group_name_H-M   'P 1'
#
loop_
_entity.id
_entity.type
_entity.pdbx_description
1 polymer ?
#
loop_
_entity_poly.entity_id
_entity_poly.type
_entity_poly.pdbx_seq_one_letter_code
_entity_poly.pdbx_strand_id
1 'polypeptide(L)'
;MTDSDLYDLEFLSLVVAKITQEINNYTRLNDKTLAEFVISLDDQSKTFAEFKGKLQKVSANFREFFIENVDRLISTLHRKHKKKPAGKVNAVTDGPILDEADKKKRLFPGLALQDQEWESGASHENPEAFRSKGRSQSRTGGRIKAENEGKTGTGCA
;
A
#
# COMPACT_ATOMS: atom_id res chain seq x y z
N MET A 1 12.89 29.32 -17.86
CA MET A 1 11.90 28.35 -17.34
C MET A 1 11.86 28.59 -15.84
N THR A 2 10.84 29.26 -15.34
CA THR A 2 10.67 29.48 -13.88
C THR A 2 10.07 28.23 -13.25
N ASP A 3 10.23 28.04 -11.93
CA ASP A 3 9.62 26.89 -11.23
C ASP A 3 8.08 26.86 -11.38
N SER A 4 7.47 28.03 -11.56
CA SER A 4 6.04 28.19 -11.86
C SER A 4 5.64 27.61 -13.21
N ASP A 5 6.39 27.90 -14.28
CA ASP A 5 6.10 27.39 -15.63
C ASP A 5 6.12 25.85 -15.67
N LEU A 6 7.05 25.25 -14.93
CA LEU A 6 7.16 23.80 -14.82
C LEU A 6 6.00 23.21 -14.01
N TYR A 7 5.59 23.90 -12.94
CA TYR A 7 4.44 23.50 -12.13
C TYR A 7 3.14 23.49 -12.95
N ASP A 8 2.90 24.56 -13.72
CA ASP A 8 1.70 24.69 -14.53
C ASP A 8 1.63 23.61 -15.61
N LEU A 9 2.78 23.26 -16.21
CA LEU A 9 2.85 22.18 -17.18
C LEU A 9 2.55 20.81 -16.56
N GLU A 10 3.06 20.52 -15.38
CA GLU A 10 2.77 19.26 -14.67
C GLU A 10 1.30 19.20 -14.22
N PHE A 11 0.77 20.31 -13.71
CA PHE A 11 -0.63 20.44 -13.35
C PHE A 11 -1.56 20.11 -14.53
N LEU A 12 -1.31 20.74 -15.68
CA LEU A 12 -2.10 20.55 -16.89
C LEU A 12 -1.93 19.15 -17.49
N SER A 13 -0.71 18.60 -17.50
CA SER A 13 -0.42 17.33 -18.16
C SER A 13 -0.80 16.10 -17.32
N LEU A 14 -0.69 16.18 -15.99
CA LEU A 14 -0.91 15.03 -15.11
C LEU A 14 -2.25 15.10 -14.39
N VAL A 15 -2.51 16.19 -13.67
CA VAL A 15 -3.68 16.31 -12.79
C VAL A 15 -4.94 16.49 -13.63
N VAL A 16 -4.95 17.51 -14.48
CA VAL A 16 -6.11 17.83 -15.33
C VAL A 16 -6.39 16.68 -16.30
N ALA A 17 -5.37 16.10 -16.94
CA ALA A 17 -5.56 14.98 -17.86
C ALA A 17 -6.14 13.73 -17.17
N LYS A 18 -5.65 13.38 -15.98
CA LYS A 18 -6.15 12.20 -15.26
C LYS A 18 -7.59 12.39 -14.78
N ILE A 19 -7.94 13.57 -14.30
CA ILE A 19 -9.30 13.89 -13.86
C ILE A 19 -10.25 13.96 -15.07
N THR A 20 -9.80 14.50 -16.20
CA THR A 20 -10.55 14.48 -17.46
C THR A 20 -10.85 13.04 -17.90
N GLN A 21 -9.87 12.14 -17.79
CA GLN A 21 -10.08 10.71 -18.06
C GLN A 21 -11.08 10.07 -17.10
N GLU A 22 -11.00 10.41 -15.80
CA GLU A 22 -11.92 9.88 -14.80
C GLU A 22 -13.35 10.36 -15.06
N ILE A 23 -13.54 11.64 -15.37
CA ILE A 23 -14.83 12.22 -15.79
C ILE A 23 -15.36 11.48 -17.02
N ASN A 24 -14.53 11.28 -18.05
CA ASN A 24 -14.90 10.54 -19.25
C ASN A 24 -15.29 9.08 -18.94
N ASN A 25 -14.64 8.45 -17.97
CA ASN A 25 -14.98 7.09 -17.57
C ASN A 25 -16.39 6.97 -16.94
N TYR A 26 -16.89 7.99 -16.24
CA TYR A 26 -18.24 7.94 -15.66
C TYR A 26 -19.32 8.60 -16.53
N THR A 27 -18.97 9.64 -17.27
CA THR A 27 -19.93 10.46 -18.01
C THR A 27 -19.82 10.30 -19.52
N ARG A 28 -18.76 9.65 -20.02
CA ARG A 28 -18.38 9.60 -21.44
C ARG A 28 -18.11 10.99 -22.06
N LEU A 29 -17.87 12.00 -21.21
CA LEU A 29 -17.53 13.37 -21.62
C LEU A 29 -16.04 13.63 -21.43
N ASN A 30 -15.38 14.05 -22.51
CA ASN A 30 -13.97 14.45 -22.48
C ASN A 30 -13.86 15.98 -22.41
N ASP A 31 -14.12 16.55 -21.24
CA ASP A 31 -14.11 18.00 -21.02
C ASP A 31 -13.01 18.42 -20.04
N LYS A 32 -12.01 19.13 -20.58
CA LYS A 32 -10.88 19.68 -19.82
C LYS A 32 -11.30 20.83 -18.90
N THR A 33 -12.25 21.66 -19.35
CA THR A 33 -12.69 22.85 -18.59
C THR A 33 -13.47 22.43 -17.35
N LEU A 34 -14.25 21.35 -17.46
CA LEU A 34 -14.92 20.74 -16.32
C LEU A 34 -13.90 20.17 -15.31
N ALA A 35 -12.84 19.52 -15.79
CA ALA A 35 -11.78 19.01 -14.91
C ALA A 35 -11.07 20.15 -14.15
N GLU A 36 -10.70 21.23 -14.84
CA GLU A 36 -10.11 22.43 -14.23
C GLU A 36 -11.04 23.06 -13.19
N PHE A 37 -12.33 23.15 -13.49
CA PHE A 37 -13.33 23.66 -12.56
C PHE A 37 -13.44 22.79 -11.31
N VAL A 38 -13.52 21.46 -11.46
CA VAL A 38 -13.59 20.53 -10.31
C VAL A 38 -12.35 20.64 -9.42
N ILE A 39 -11.16 20.77 -10.01
CA ILE A 39 -9.93 20.97 -9.23
C ILE A 39 -9.96 22.30 -8.48
N SER A 40 -10.46 23.37 -9.11
CA SER A 40 -10.60 24.67 -8.45
C SER A 40 -11.58 24.65 -7.27
N LEU A 41 -12.61 23.81 -7.33
CA LEU A 41 -13.54 23.60 -6.21
C LEU A 41 -12.84 22.88 -5.06
N ASP A 42 -12.03 21.87 -5.37
CA ASP A 42 -11.25 21.11 -4.40
C ASP A 42 -10.22 21.99 -3.68
N ASP A 43 -9.47 22.80 -4.43
CA ASP A 43 -8.48 23.76 -3.88
C ASP A 43 -9.11 24.76 -2.89
N GLN A 44 -10.40 25.05 -3.03
CA GLN A 44 -11.13 25.93 -2.11
C GLN A 44 -11.71 25.19 -0.89
N SER A 45 -11.74 23.86 -0.89
CA SER A 45 -12.21 23.02 0.23
C SER A 45 -11.03 22.44 0.99
N LYS A 46 -11.15 22.35 2.32
CA LYS A 46 -10.10 21.72 3.15
C LYS A 46 -10.43 20.29 3.53
N THR A 47 -11.70 19.92 3.38
CA THR A 47 -12.22 18.61 3.76
C THR A 47 -13.09 18.05 2.65
N PHE A 48 -13.09 16.72 2.54
CA PHE A 48 -13.93 15.99 1.59
C PHE A 48 -15.43 16.37 1.69
N ALA A 49 -15.92 16.59 2.92
CA ALA A 49 -17.31 16.98 3.15
C ALA A 49 -17.65 18.36 2.56
N GLU A 50 -16.72 19.33 2.65
CA GLU A 50 -16.87 20.64 2.02
C GLU A 50 -16.83 20.54 0.50
N PHE A 51 -15.90 19.75 -0.05
CA PHE A 51 -15.77 19.51 -1.48
C PHE A 51 -17.06 18.95 -2.07
N LYS A 52 -17.58 17.87 -1.47
CA LYS A 52 -18.86 17.26 -1.82
C LYS A 52 -20.02 18.26 -1.72
N GLY A 53 -20.08 19.03 -0.64
CA GLY A 53 -21.12 20.04 -0.45
C GLY A 53 -21.09 21.13 -1.54
N LYS A 54 -19.91 21.53 -2.02
CA LYS A 54 -19.78 22.48 -3.14
C LYS A 54 -20.20 21.87 -4.47
N LEU A 55 -19.82 20.63 -4.75
CA LEU A 55 -20.23 19.91 -5.97
C LEU A 55 -21.76 19.76 -6.05
N GLN A 56 -22.41 19.45 -4.93
CA GLN A 56 -23.87 19.35 -4.86
C GLN A 56 -24.56 20.70 -5.11
N LYS A 57 -23.97 21.81 -4.66
CA LYS A 57 -24.50 23.18 -4.90
C LYS A 57 -24.44 23.59 -6.37
N VAL A 58 -23.44 23.11 -7.11
CA VAL A 58 -23.25 23.41 -8.54
C VAL A 58 -24.08 22.46 -9.44
N SER A 59 -25.08 21.78 -8.86
CA SER A 59 -26.01 20.88 -9.57
C SER A 59 -25.36 19.64 -10.20
N ALA A 60 -24.25 19.17 -9.65
CA ALA A 60 -23.67 17.90 -10.06
C ALA A 60 -24.01 16.78 -9.06
N ASN A 61 -25.08 16.04 -9.34
CA ASN A 61 -25.40 14.79 -8.64
C ASN A 61 -24.48 13.66 -9.12
N PHE A 62 -23.17 13.82 -8.92
CA PHE A 62 -22.24 12.73 -9.14
C PHE A 62 -22.42 11.65 -8.07
N ARG A 63 -22.09 10.40 -8.43
CA ARG A 63 -22.06 9.30 -7.44
C ARG A 63 -20.96 9.55 -6.43
N GLU A 64 -21.21 9.17 -5.18
CA GLU A 64 -20.27 9.36 -4.08
C GLU A 64 -18.87 8.81 -4.38
N PHE A 65 -18.81 7.60 -4.92
CA PHE A 65 -17.54 6.93 -5.24
C PHE A 65 -16.69 7.72 -6.25
N PHE A 66 -17.32 8.37 -7.23
CA PHE A 66 -16.59 9.20 -8.18
C PHE A 66 -15.99 10.43 -7.49
N ILE A 67 -16.77 11.09 -6.63
CA ILE A 67 -16.32 12.27 -5.89
C ILE A 67 -15.14 11.90 -4.99
N GLU A 68 -15.23 10.77 -4.29
CA GLU A 68 -14.13 10.25 -3.46
C GLU A 68 -12.89 9.92 -4.29
N ASN A 69 -13.04 9.30 -5.46
CA ASN A 69 -11.90 8.99 -6.31
C ASN A 69 -11.21 10.25 -6.84
N VAL A 70 -11.98 11.27 -7.23
CA VAL A 70 -11.44 12.56 -7.69
C VAL A 70 -10.68 13.30 -6.58
N ASP A 71 -11.25 13.40 -5.37
CA ASP A 71 -10.59 14.00 -4.20
C ASP A 71 -9.25 13.32 -3.90
N ARG A 72 -9.22 11.98 -3.94
CA ARG A 72 -8.00 11.17 -3.78
C ARG A 72 -6.99 11.44 -4.89
N LEU A 73 -7.43 11.53 -6.15
CA LEU A 73 -6.55 11.83 -7.29
C LEU A 73 -5.93 13.22 -7.15
N ILE A 74 -6.72 14.23 -6.78
CA ILE A 74 -6.23 15.59 -6.57
C ILE A 74 -5.23 15.60 -5.41
N SER A 75 -5.56 15.01 -4.27
CA SER A 75 -4.64 14.94 -3.12
C SER A 75 -3.33 14.20 -3.42
N THR A 76 -3.36 13.16 -4.26
CA THR A 76 -2.18 12.33 -4.57
C THR A 76 -1.30 12.94 -5.65
N LEU A 77 -1.90 13.55 -6.68
CA LEU A 77 -1.20 14.04 -7.86
C LEU A 77 -0.85 15.53 -7.75
N HIS A 78 -1.60 16.31 -6.98
CA HIS A 78 -1.34 17.74 -6.84
C HIS A 78 -0.10 17.98 -5.98
N ARG A 79 0.97 18.53 -6.59
CA ARG A 79 2.23 18.84 -5.89
C ARG A 79 2.05 19.75 -4.67
N LYS A 80 1.02 20.61 -4.65
CA LYS A 80 0.65 21.43 -3.48
C LYS A 80 0.21 20.59 -2.27
N HIS A 81 -0.37 19.41 -2.49
CA HIS A 81 -0.87 18.53 -1.42
C HIS A 81 0.15 17.46 -1.00
N LYS A 82 1.28 17.33 -1.72
CA LYS A 82 2.39 16.47 -1.31
C LYS A 82 3.10 17.06 -0.08
N LYS A 83 2.61 16.69 1.11
CA LYS A 83 3.40 16.78 2.34
C LYS A 83 4.70 16.02 2.09
N LYS A 84 5.85 16.72 2.14
CA LYS A 84 7.17 16.06 2.14
C LYS A 84 7.12 14.93 3.18
N PRO A 85 7.49 13.69 2.85
CA PRO A 85 7.60 12.65 3.86
C PRO A 85 8.61 13.14 4.91
N ALA A 86 8.10 13.51 6.07
CA ALA A 86 8.94 13.88 7.19
C ALA A 86 9.61 12.62 7.72
N GLY A 87 10.94 12.65 7.83
CA GLY A 87 11.66 11.81 8.79
C GLY A 87 12.36 10.59 8.19
N LYS A 88 13.65 10.79 7.88
CA LYS A 88 14.67 9.79 8.25
C LYS A 88 14.52 9.53 9.74
N VAL A 89 14.00 8.37 10.13
CA VAL A 89 14.11 7.88 11.51
C VAL A 89 15.54 7.37 11.66
N ASN A 90 16.45 8.26 12.05
CA ASN A 90 17.75 7.85 12.59
C ASN A 90 17.48 7.29 13.99
N ALA A 91 17.14 6.00 14.05
CA ALA A 91 17.22 5.25 15.29
C ALA A 91 18.70 5.15 15.68
N VAL A 92 19.08 5.89 16.71
CA VAL A 92 20.35 5.72 17.41
C VAL A 92 20.31 4.33 18.03
N THR A 93 21.02 3.37 17.44
CA THR A 93 21.33 2.09 18.08
C THR A 93 22.84 1.99 18.13
N ASP A 94 23.39 2.16 19.33
CA ASP A 94 24.74 1.75 19.68
C ASP A 94 24.92 0.27 19.35
N GLY A 95 25.62 0.01 18.26
CA GLY A 95 25.93 -1.30 17.72
C GLY A 95 26.98 -1.14 16.62
N PRO A 96 27.80 -2.17 16.35
CA PRO A 96 28.95 -2.06 15.45
C PRO A 96 28.50 -1.49 14.11
N ILE A 97 29.36 -0.68 13.48
CA ILE A 97 29.14 -0.04 12.18
C ILE A 97 28.88 -1.14 11.14
N LEU A 98 27.61 -1.51 10.99
CA LEU A 98 27.13 -2.39 9.95
C LEU A 98 26.82 -1.52 8.75
N ASP A 99 27.37 -1.91 7.60
CA ASP A 99 27.08 -1.28 6.32
C ASP A 99 25.55 -1.18 6.12
N GLU A 100 25.10 -0.09 5.52
CA GLU A 100 23.68 0.19 5.29
C GLU A 100 23.00 -0.93 4.48
N ALA A 101 23.79 -1.66 3.67
CA ALA A 101 23.35 -2.86 2.97
C ALA A 101 22.94 -3.99 3.93
N ASP A 102 23.67 -4.21 5.02
CA ASP A 102 23.40 -5.31 5.95
C ASP A 102 22.20 -5.01 6.85
N LYS A 103 21.94 -3.73 7.17
CA LYS A 103 20.70 -3.31 7.84
C LYS A 103 19.48 -3.62 6.96
N LYS A 104 19.55 -3.30 5.66
CA LYS A 104 18.46 -3.55 4.71
C LYS A 104 18.21 -5.05 4.50
N LYS A 105 19.26 -5.87 4.44
CA LYS A 105 19.13 -7.35 4.36
C LYS A 105 18.40 -7.93 5.58
N ARG A 106 18.64 -7.40 6.79
CA ARG A 106 17.95 -7.83 8.02
C ARG A 106 16.49 -7.38 8.06
N LEU A 107 16.20 -6.17 7.61
CA LEU A 107 14.84 -5.61 7.57
C LEU A 107 13.98 -6.26 6.49
N PHE A 108 14.59 -6.64 5.36
CA PHE A 108 13.89 -7.15 4.18
C PHE A 108 14.52 -8.45 3.65
N PRO A 109 14.42 -9.56 4.40
CA PRO A 109 15.04 -10.82 4.00
C PRO A 109 14.51 -11.34 2.65
N GLY A 110 13.26 -11.00 2.27
CA GLY A 110 12.69 -11.38 0.98
C GLY A 110 13.20 -10.57 -0.22
N LEU A 111 13.60 -9.31 -0.03
CA LEU A 111 14.20 -8.47 -1.07
C LEU A 111 15.71 -8.70 -1.22
N ALA A 112 16.32 -9.39 -0.26
CA ALA A 112 17.71 -9.81 -0.32
C ALA A 112 17.89 -11.12 -1.11
N LEU A 113 16.80 -11.75 -1.54
CA LEU A 113 16.84 -12.91 -2.41
C LEU A 113 17.25 -12.48 -3.81
N GLN A 114 18.13 -13.26 -4.42
CA GLN A 114 18.51 -13.09 -5.82
C GLN A 114 17.31 -13.42 -6.71
N ASP A 115 17.08 -12.59 -7.73
CA ASP A 115 16.05 -12.83 -8.74
C ASP A 115 16.21 -14.23 -9.33
N GLN A 116 15.09 -14.93 -9.44
CA GLN A 116 15.02 -16.21 -10.15
C GLN A 116 14.54 -15.95 -11.57
N GLU A 117 15.15 -16.61 -12.54
CA GLU A 117 14.68 -16.56 -13.92
C GLU A 117 13.26 -17.16 -13.98
N TRP A 118 12.35 -16.40 -14.59
CA TRP A 118 10.98 -16.85 -14.79
C TRP A 118 10.98 -17.98 -15.82
N GLU A 119 10.80 -19.22 -15.38
CA GLU A 119 10.51 -20.31 -16.29
C GLU A 119 9.06 -20.16 -16.80
N SER A 120 8.92 -19.59 -18.01
CA SER A 120 7.64 -19.60 -18.72
C SER A 120 7.24 -21.06 -18.96
N GLY A 121 6.15 -21.50 -18.31
CA GLY A 121 5.69 -22.89 -18.30
C GLY A 121 5.30 -23.46 -19.67
N ALA A 122 6.30 -23.85 -20.46
CA ALA A 122 6.17 -24.55 -21.72
C ALA A 122 7.11 -25.78 -21.76
N SER A 123 6.93 -26.70 -20.83
CA SER A 123 7.38 -28.10 -20.92
C SER A 123 6.90 -28.92 -19.73
N HIS A 124 5.58 -29.15 -19.64
CA HIS A 124 5.02 -30.14 -18.72
C HIS A 124 4.54 -31.36 -19.51
N GLU A 125 5.47 -32.25 -19.88
CA GLU A 125 5.15 -33.62 -20.27
C GLU A 125 6.33 -34.58 -20.08
N ASN A 126 6.42 -35.19 -18.89
CA ASN A 126 6.78 -36.61 -18.72
C ASN A 126 6.34 -37.11 -17.32
N PRO A 127 5.25 -37.90 -17.20
CA PRO A 127 4.72 -38.35 -15.91
C PRO A 127 5.23 -39.74 -15.49
N GLU A 128 6.54 -40.00 -15.52
CA GLU A 128 7.11 -41.23 -14.96
C GLU A 128 8.31 -40.98 -14.04
N ALA A 129 8.03 -40.46 -12.84
CA ALA A 129 8.91 -40.67 -11.67
C ALA A 129 8.19 -40.44 -10.33
N PHE A 130 6.88 -40.68 -10.22
CA PHE A 130 6.20 -40.74 -8.92
C PHE A 130 6.12 -42.19 -8.44
N ARG A 131 7.26 -42.80 -8.12
CA ARG A 131 7.24 -43.94 -7.21
C ARG A 131 8.57 -44.14 -6.50
N SER A 132 8.45 -44.19 -5.18
CA SER A 132 9.37 -44.79 -4.20
C SER A 132 10.54 -43.94 -3.68
N LYS A 133 10.26 -43.19 -2.61
CA LYS A 133 11.01 -43.05 -1.34
C LYS A 133 10.34 -41.87 -0.59
N GLY A 134 9.82 -41.94 0.63
CA GLY A 134 9.83 -42.90 1.71
C GLY A 134 9.38 -42.08 2.94
N ARG A 135 8.09 -42.14 3.29
CA ARG A 135 7.52 -41.37 4.41
C ARG A 135 7.86 -42.10 5.71
N SER A 136 8.98 -41.74 6.34
CA SER A 136 9.28 -42.13 7.73
C SER A 136 8.76 -41.05 8.67
N GLN A 137 7.58 -41.28 9.24
CA GLN A 137 7.13 -40.60 10.44
C GLN A 137 7.63 -41.40 11.65
N SER A 138 8.58 -40.86 12.40
CA SER A 138 8.90 -41.34 13.74
C SER A 138 9.29 -40.17 14.66
N ARG A 139 8.31 -39.62 15.36
CA ARG A 139 8.56 -38.99 16.67
C ARG A 139 7.52 -39.53 17.66
N THR A 140 7.92 -40.65 18.25
CA THR A 140 7.34 -41.33 19.39
C THR A 140 7.21 -40.39 20.59
N GLY A 141 6.12 -40.58 21.34
CA GLY A 141 5.68 -39.74 22.44
C GLY A 141 6.67 -39.61 23.60
N GLY A 142 6.77 -38.38 24.12
CA GLY A 142 7.44 -38.05 25.37
C GLY A 142 6.53 -38.33 26.56
N ARG A 143 6.86 -39.38 27.30
CA ARG A 143 6.31 -39.80 28.59
C ARG A 143 6.85 -38.87 29.69
N ILE A 144 6.03 -38.01 30.25
CA ILE A 144 6.37 -37.22 31.45
C ILE A 144 5.99 -38.05 32.68
N LYS A 145 6.99 -38.41 33.50
CA LYS A 145 6.82 -39.14 34.75
C LYS A 145 6.20 -38.22 35.81
N ALA A 146 5.19 -38.73 36.49
CA ALA A 146 4.68 -38.19 37.75
C ALA A 146 5.40 -38.89 38.90
N GLU A 147 6.08 -38.13 39.77
CA GLU A 147 6.51 -38.56 41.10
C GLU A 147 6.24 -37.42 42.10
N ASN A 148 5.11 -37.60 42.79
CA ASN A 148 4.81 -37.46 44.22
C ASN A 148 5.78 -36.69 45.15
N GLU A 149 5.21 -35.75 45.94
CA GLU A 149 5.17 -35.72 47.43
C GLU A 149 5.16 -34.28 47.99
N GLY A 150 4.25 -33.99 48.92
CA GLY A 150 4.29 -32.71 49.67
C GLY A 150 3.03 -32.34 50.47
N LYS A 151 2.83 -33.01 51.61
CA LYS A 151 1.91 -32.70 52.72
C LYS A 151 1.67 -31.19 53.00
N THR A 152 0.40 -30.79 53.09
CA THR A 152 -0.23 -29.95 54.14
C THR A 152 -1.74 -30.27 54.08
N GLY A 153 -2.50 -30.60 55.11
CA GLY A 153 -2.48 -30.18 56.51
C GLY A 153 -3.74 -29.32 56.75
N THR A 154 -4.80 -29.96 57.27
CA THR A 154 -5.77 -29.41 58.27
C THR A 154 -6.53 -28.14 57.84
N GLY A 155 -7.83 -28.16 57.56
CA GLY A 155 -8.93 -28.38 58.50
C GLY A 155 -9.68 -27.06 58.76
N CYS A 156 -10.92 -26.94 58.29
CA CYS A 156 -11.86 -25.87 58.65
C CYS A 156 -13.28 -26.44 58.68
N ALA A 157 -13.82 -26.56 59.89
CA ALA A 157 -15.23 -26.56 60.25
C ALA A 157 -15.33 -25.83 61.58
#